data_AF-A0AAV8VJR5-F1
#
_entry.id   AF-A0AAV8VJR5-F1
#
_cell.length_a   1.000
_cell.length_b   1.000
_cell.length_c   1.000
_cell.angle_alpha   90.00
_cell.angle_beta   90.00
_cell.angle_gamma   90.00
#
_symmetry.space_group_name_H-M   'P 1'
#
loop_
_entity.id
_entity.type
_entity.pdbx_description
1 polymer ?
#
loop_
_entity_poly.entity_id
_entity_poly.type
_entity_poly.pdbx_seq_one_letter_code
_entity_poly.pdbx_strand_id
1 'polypeptide(L)'
;MVTDAACKKKWLNLLRTYKATKDTRNRTGRGPVKFEYFNRLDELLDDSPSNASPHSLDVSEIETTDSQCESQSDSSINLQVETETSSFASLQLGKRKNPTAELVKIKRRYFENKVEKANEKETNRNLYLQENLRLKTEKVEISKKKLELEERKLQVLEDLKNILKEKDM
;
A
#
# COMPACT_ATOMS: atom_id res chain seq x y z
N MET A 1 -18.59 -9.58 -13.23
CA MET A 1 -17.66 -8.97 -14.21
C MET A 1 -16.39 -8.57 -13.47
N VAL A 2 -15.22 -8.98 -13.95
CA VAL A 2 -13.95 -8.55 -13.35
C VAL A 2 -13.65 -7.14 -13.83
N THR A 3 -13.49 -6.20 -12.90
CA THR A 3 -13.17 -4.81 -13.23
C THR A 3 -11.67 -4.63 -13.45
N ASP A 4 -11.27 -3.71 -14.32
CA ASP A 4 -9.84 -3.40 -14.57
C ASP A 4 -9.10 -3.05 -13.27
N ALA A 5 -9.76 -2.32 -12.36
CA ALA A 5 -9.20 -2.00 -11.05
C ALA A 5 -8.92 -3.25 -10.18
N ALA A 6 -9.79 -4.27 -10.25
CA ALA A 6 -9.59 -5.53 -9.53
C ALA A 6 -8.40 -6.33 -10.11
N CYS A 7 -8.27 -6.36 -11.44
CA CYS A 7 -7.13 -6.97 -12.13
C CYS A 7 -5.81 -6.31 -11.71
N LYS A 8 -5.73 -4.98 -11.79
CA LYS A 8 -4.54 -4.21 -11.38
C LYS A 8 -4.16 -4.45 -9.93
N LYS A 9 -5.15 -4.42 -9.02
CA LYS A 9 -4.91 -4.69 -7.59
C LYS A 9 -4.38 -6.11 -7.37
N LYS A 10 -4.93 -7.12 -8.06
CA LYS A 10 -4.48 -8.50 -7.97
C LYS A 10 -3.06 -8.67 -8.51
N TRP A 11 -2.75 -8.07 -9.66
CA TRP A 11 -1.41 -8.06 -10.26
C TRP A 11 -0.37 -7.44 -9.33
N LEU A 12 -0.64 -6.26 -8.75
CA LEU A 12 0.26 -5.60 -7.82
C LEU A 12 0.52 -6.42 -6.55
N ASN A 13 -0.52 -7.10 -6.04
CA ASN A 13 -0.37 -8.00 -4.90
C ASN A 13 0.51 -9.20 -5.26
N LEU A 14 0.30 -9.78 -6.44
CA LEU A 14 1.07 -10.91 -6.94
C LEU A 14 2.56 -10.54 -7.10
N LEU A 15 2.84 -9.37 -7.67
CA LEU A 15 4.20 -8.85 -7.85
C LEU A 15 4.88 -8.55 -6.50
N ARG A 16 4.13 -8.05 -5.51
CA ARG A 16 4.66 -7.82 -4.16
C ARG A 16 5.09 -9.13 -3.49
N THR A 17 4.24 -10.15 -3.54
CA THR A 17 4.54 -11.47 -3.00
C THR A 17 5.73 -12.10 -3.73
N TYR A 18 5.77 -12.02 -5.06
CA TYR A 18 6.89 -12.48 -5.86
C TYR A 18 8.22 -11.85 -5.42
N LYS A 19 8.29 -10.52 -5.32
CA LYS A 19 9.51 -9.80 -4.89
C LYS A 19 9.95 -10.20 -3.48
N ALA A 20 9.01 -10.31 -2.54
CA ALA A 20 9.32 -10.72 -1.17
C ALA A 20 9.84 -12.16 -1.10
N THR A 21 9.26 -13.07 -1.90
CA THR A 21 9.71 -14.46 -1.99
C THR A 21 11.08 -14.55 -2.67
N LYS A 22 11.34 -13.79 -3.75
CA LYS A 22 12.66 -13.74 -4.44
C LYS A 22 13.75 -13.22 -3.52
N ASP A 23 13.48 -12.16 -2.76
CA ASP A 23 14.41 -11.61 -1.75
C ASP A 23 14.69 -12.61 -0.61
N THR A 24 13.63 -13.28 -0.11
CA THR A 24 13.78 -14.30 0.95
C THR A 24 14.61 -15.50 0.47
N ARG A 25 14.40 -15.95 -0.77
CA ARG A 25 15.19 -17.02 -1.41
C ARG A 25 16.66 -16.63 -1.49
N ASN A 26 16.95 -15.41 -1.94
CA ASN A 26 18.31 -14.91 -2.11
C ASN A 26 19.03 -14.69 -0.76
N ARG A 27 18.32 -14.23 0.28
CA ARG A 27 18.94 -13.83 1.56
C ARG A 27 19.12 -14.97 2.56
N THR A 28 18.22 -15.94 2.59
CA THR A 28 18.14 -16.90 3.72
C THR A 28 18.42 -18.34 3.29
N GLY A 29 18.41 -18.66 2.01
CA GLY A 29 18.61 -20.04 1.52
C GLY A 29 17.57 -21.06 2.02
N ARG A 30 16.58 -20.62 2.80
CA ARG A 30 15.47 -21.45 3.25
C ARG A 30 14.58 -21.75 2.04
N GLY A 31 14.37 -23.06 1.82
CA GLY A 31 13.58 -23.62 0.74
C GLY A 31 12.15 -23.06 0.65
N PRO A 32 11.49 -23.32 -0.49
CA PRO A 32 10.45 -22.45 -1.03
C PRO A 32 9.26 -22.27 -0.09
N VAL A 33 8.91 -21.00 0.19
CA VAL A 33 7.54 -20.64 0.57
C VAL A 33 6.67 -21.05 -0.61
N LYS A 34 5.69 -21.93 -0.39
CA LYS A 34 4.75 -22.44 -1.42
C LYS A 34 3.99 -21.28 -2.05
N PHE A 35 4.59 -20.65 -3.05
CA PHE A 35 3.96 -19.66 -3.90
C PHE A 35 3.85 -20.29 -5.29
N GLU A 36 2.68 -20.83 -5.57
CA GLU A 36 2.40 -21.67 -6.75
C GLU A 36 2.75 -20.96 -8.07
N TYR A 37 2.59 -19.63 -8.11
CA TYR A 37 2.88 -18.81 -9.28
C TYR A 37 4.32 -18.29 -9.33
N PHE A 38 5.19 -18.68 -8.38
CA PHE A 38 6.55 -18.16 -8.32
C PHE A 38 7.32 -18.47 -9.60
N ASN A 39 7.41 -19.74 -10.00
CA ASN A 39 8.18 -20.15 -11.17
C ASN A 39 7.69 -19.47 -12.45
N ARG A 40 6.37 -19.34 -12.62
CA ARG A 40 5.78 -18.69 -13.79
C ARG A 40 6.02 -17.18 -13.83
N LEU A 41 6.07 -16.54 -12.67
CA LEU A 41 6.41 -15.12 -12.57
C LEU A 41 7.90 -14.88 -12.66
N ASP A 42 8.72 -15.82 -12.18
CA ASP A 42 10.18 -15.77 -12.36
C ASP A 42 10.44 -15.83 -13.86
N GLU A 43 10.00 -16.88 -14.56
CA GLU A 43 10.14 -17.00 -16.02
C GLU A 43 9.68 -15.75 -16.81
N LEU A 44 8.57 -15.13 -16.41
CA LEU A 44 8.05 -13.92 -17.07
C LEU A 44 8.85 -12.65 -16.74
N LEU A 45 9.51 -12.60 -15.58
CA LEU A 45 10.18 -11.41 -15.05
C LEU A 45 11.72 -11.56 -14.97
N ASP A 46 12.28 -12.72 -15.32
CA ASP A 46 13.70 -13.05 -15.11
C ASP A 46 14.65 -12.48 -16.16
N ASP A 47 14.26 -11.39 -16.81
CA ASP A 47 15.24 -10.51 -17.46
C ASP A 47 15.69 -9.45 -16.45
N SER A 48 16.81 -9.76 -15.79
CA SER A 48 17.76 -8.84 -15.15
C SER A 48 17.90 -8.98 -13.61
N PRO A 49 19.06 -9.41 -13.11
CA PRO A 49 19.38 -9.26 -11.69
C PRO A 49 19.57 -7.77 -11.36
N SER A 50 18.52 -7.13 -10.83
CA SER A 50 18.57 -5.77 -10.25
C SER A 50 19.30 -5.75 -8.89
N ASN A 51 20.44 -6.45 -8.77
CA ASN A 51 21.32 -6.42 -7.62
C ASN A 51 22.77 -6.07 -8.04
N ALA A 52 22.94 -5.21 -9.05
CA ALA A 52 24.21 -4.52 -9.26
C ALA A 52 24.30 -3.37 -8.24
N SER A 53 24.67 -3.70 -6.99
CA SER A 53 25.17 -2.70 -6.05
C SER A 53 26.57 -2.29 -6.52
N PRO A 54 26.87 -1.00 -6.76
CA PRO A 54 28.19 -0.55 -7.22
C PRO A 54 29.31 -0.69 -6.17
N HIS A 55 29.02 -1.32 -5.03
CA HIS A 55 29.95 -1.48 -3.90
C HIS A 55 30.26 -2.94 -3.53
N SER A 56 29.85 -3.92 -4.32
CA SER A 56 30.29 -5.30 -4.09
C SER A 56 31.67 -5.49 -4.71
N LEU A 57 32.69 -5.69 -3.87
CA LEU A 57 34.00 -6.13 -4.32
C LEU A 57 33.86 -7.50 -4.98
N ASP A 58 34.30 -7.55 -6.22
CA ASP A 58 34.47 -8.75 -7.02
C ASP A 58 35.57 -9.60 -6.39
N VAL A 59 35.20 -10.76 -5.86
CA VAL A 59 36.13 -11.84 -5.55
C VAL A 59 35.77 -12.96 -6.50
N SER A 60 36.42 -12.93 -7.66
CA SER A 60 36.31 -13.97 -8.66
C SER A 60 36.90 -15.29 -8.14
N GLU A 61 36.13 -16.35 -8.34
CA GLU A 61 36.57 -17.63 -8.91
C GLU A 61 37.41 -18.59 -8.03
N ILE A 62 36.73 -19.57 -7.45
CA ILE A 62 37.26 -20.94 -7.38
C ILE A 62 36.16 -21.89 -7.88
N GLU A 63 36.38 -22.41 -9.08
CA GLU A 63 35.69 -23.56 -9.65
C GLU A 63 35.90 -24.80 -8.77
N THR A 64 34.83 -25.52 -8.45
CA THR A 64 34.89 -26.98 -8.40
C THR A 64 33.56 -27.57 -8.83
N THR A 65 33.67 -28.40 -9.85
CA THR A 65 32.72 -29.20 -10.61
C THR A 65 31.98 -30.27 -9.81
N ASP A 66 30.85 -30.67 -10.41
CA ASP A 66 30.17 -31.98 -10.32
C ASP A 66 29.48 -32.42 -9.02
N SER A 67 28.16 -32.62 -9.12
CA SER A 67 27.61 -34.00 -9.12
C SER A 67 26.11 -34.01 -9.40
N GLN A 68 25.78 -34.60 -10.54
CA GLN A 68 24.48 -35.05 -11.02
C GLN A 68 24.03 -36.31 -10.25
N CYS A 69 22.79 -36.39 -9.78
CA CYS A 69 22.10 -37.68 -9.57
C CYS A 69 20.59 -37.50 -9.79
N GLU A 70 20.08 -38.20 -10.80
CA GLU A 70 18.67 -38.32 -11.16
C GLU A 70 17.89 -39.29 -10.25
N SER A 71 16.58 -39.27 -10.46
CA SER A 71 15.66 -40.42 -10.48
C SER A 71 14.85 -40.77 -9.22
N GLN A 72 13.54 -40.48 -9.37
CA GLN A 72 12.41 -41.41 -9.30
C GLN A 72 12.31 -42.37 -8.10
N SER A 73 11.20 -42.28 -7.36
CA SER A 73 10.14 -43.32 -7.39
C SER A 73 9.03 -43.01 -6.39
N ASP A 74 7.79 -43.10 -6.88
CA ASP A 74 6.56 -43.25 -6.10
C ASP A 74 6.64 -44.45 -5.13
N SER A 75 6.12 -44.30 -3.92
CA SER A 75 5.13 -45.27 -3.40
C SER A 75 4.39 -44.72 -2.17
N SER A 76 3.08 -44.88 -2.23
CA SER A 76 2.06 -44.59 -1.24
C SER A 76 2.15 -45.42 0.06
N ILE A 77 1.27 -45.05 1.03
CA ILE A 77 0.82 -45.81 2.22
C ILE A 77 1.73 -45.55 3.44
N ASN A 78 1.30 -45.16 4.64
CA ASN A 78 0.10 -45.51 5.39
C ASN A 78 -0.21 -44.44 6.46
N LEU A 79 -1.50 -44.20 6.74
CA LEU A 79 -1.97 -43.51 7.94
C LEU A 79 -1.79 -44.46 9.14
N GLN A 80 -1.03 -44.03 10.14
CA GLN A 80 -1.21 -44.49 11.52
C GLN A 80 -1.34 -43.28 12.43
N VAL A 81 -2.58 -43.05 12.83
CA VAL A 81 -2.95 -42.22 13.97
C VAL A 81 -2.74 -43.10 15.20
N GLU A 82 -1.72 -42.81 15.98
CA GLU A 82 -1.70 -43.17 17.40
C GLU A 82 -1.32 -41.94 18.21
N THR A 83 -2.32 -41.47 18.93
CA THR A 83 -2.19 -40.67 20.14
C THR A 83 -1.42 -41.47 21.18
N GLU A 84 -0.30 -40.94 21.65
CA GLU A 84 -0.01 -40.85 23.09
C GLU A 84 1.13 -39.88 23.41
N THR A 85 0.78 -38.98 24.31
CA THR A 85 1.58 -38.09 25.14
C THR A 85 2.99 -38.58 25.50
N SER A 86 4.03 -37.79 25.19
CA SER A 86 5.14 -37.46 26.10
C SER A 86 6.17 -36.56 25.42
N SER A 87 6.78 -35.68 26.22
CA SER A 87 7.81 -34.70 25.86
C SER A 87 7.32 -33.46 25.11
N PHE A 88 6.58 -32.62 25.84
CA PHE A 88 6.62 -31.18 25.61
C PHE A 88 8.07 -30.75 25.89
N ALA A 89 8.92 -30.80 24.86
CA ALA A 89 10.29 -30.33 24.91
C ALA A 89 10.26 -28.92 25.49
N SER A 90 10.76 -28.80 26.71
CA SER A 90 10.93 -27.56 27.43
C SER A 90 11.87 -26.69 26.61
N LEU A 91 11.31 -25.90 25.70
CA LEU A 91 12.01 -24.82 25.03
C LEU A 91 12.39 -23.87 26.15
N GLN A 92 13.64 -24.01 26.61
CA GLN A 92 14.27 -23.05 27.49
C GLN A 92 14.13 -21.69 26.83
N LEU A 93 13.16 -20.89 27.32
CA LEU A 93 13.03 -19.50 26.96
C LEU A 93 14.34 -18.84 27.36
N GLY A 94 15.21 -18.63 26.37
CA GLY A 94 16.42 -17.86 26.53
C GLY A 94 16.08 -16.56 27.25
N LYS A 95 16.75 -16.33 28.38
CA LYS A 95 16.60 -15.13 29.21
C LYS A 95 16.63 -13.91 28.28
N ARG A 96 15.48 -13.24 28.14
CA ARG A 96 15.34 -12.07 27.28
C ARG A 96 16.34 -11.02 27.77
N LYS A 97 17.40 -10.78 26.98
CA LYS A 97 18.33 -9.69 27.24
C LYS A 97 17.51 -8.40 27.25
N ASN A 98 17.60 -7.63 28.32
CA ASN A 98 16.91 -6.34 28.41
C ASN A 98 17.35 -5.48 27.21
N PRO A 99 16.41 -4.88 26.47
CA PRO A 99 16.76 -4.07 25.32
C PRO A 99 17.64 -2.91 25.79
N THR A 100 18.74 -2.68 25.08
CA THR A 100 19.64 -1.55 25.34
C THR A 100 18.84 -0.26 25.32
N ALA A 101 19.18 0.70 26.19
CA ALA A 101 18.49 2.01 26.24
C ALA A 101 18.46 2.71 24.86
N GLU A 102 19.52 2.52 24.06
CA GLU A 102 19.62 2.92 22.65
C GLU A 102 18.43 2.40 21.81
N LEU A 103 18.16 1.09 21.90
CA LEU A 103 17.13 0.42 21.11
C LEU A 103 15.73 0.89 21.52
N VAL A 104 15.52 1.16 22.81
CA VAL A 104 14.25 1.72 23.32
C VAL A 104 14.03 3.14 22.76
N LYS A 105 15.06 3.99 22.74
CA LYS A 105 14.99 5.33 22.15
C LYS A 105 14.69 5.28 20.65
N ILE A 106 15.36 4.39 19.91
CA ILE A 106 15.15 4.21 18.47
C ILE A 106 13.71 3.78 18.19
N LYS A 107 13.20 2.77 18.92
CA LYS A 107 11.81 2.32 18.77
C LYS A 107 10.82 3.43 19.10
N ARG A 108 11.04 4.18 20.19
CA ARG A 108 10.19 5.30 20.58
C ARG A 108 10.08 6.32 19.45
N ARG A 109 11.20 6.80 18.92
CA ARG A 109 11.24 7.76 17.80
C ARG A 109 10.53 7.23 16.56
N TYR A 110 10.70 5.96 16.24
CA TYR A 110 10.01 5.34 15.11
C TYR A 110 8.49 5.40 15.27
N PHE A 111 7.96 5.08 16.47
CA PHE A 111 6.54 5.15 16.73
C PHE A 111 6.02 6.59 16.78
N GLU A 112 6.77 7.51 17.39
CA GLU A 112 6.45 8.95 17.40
C GLU A 112 6.32 9.49 15.97
N ASN A 113 7.34 9.27 15.12
CA ASN A 113 7.30 9.67 13.72
C ASN A 113 6.15 9.01 12.94
N LYS A 114 5.79 7.77 13.29
CA LYS A 114 4.67 7.06 12.64
C LYS A 114 3.33 7.71 13.01
N VAL A 115 3.16 8.10 14.27
CA VAL A 115 1.96 8.82 14.76
C VAL A 115 1.90 10.22 14.17
N GLU A 116 3.03 10.94 14.15
CA GLU A 116 3.12 12.28 13.57
C GLU A 116 2.75 12.29 12.09
N LYS A 117 3.28 11.36 11.29
CA LYS A 117 2.91 11.21 9.88
C LYS A 117 1.44 10.84 9.68
N ALA A 118 0.81 10.15 10.63
CA ALA A 118 -0.62 9.86 10.56
C ALA A 118 -1.45 11.11 10.87
N ASN A 119 -1.06 11.86 11.90
CA ASN A 119 -1.69 13.11 12.28
C ASN A 119 -1.55 14.16 11.18
N GLU A 120 -0.38 14.31 10.58
CA GLU A 120 -0.13 15.24 9.46
C GLU A 120 -1.02 14.95 8.25
N LYS A 121 -1.25 13.67 7.93
CA LYS A 121 -2.19 13.28 6.87
C LYS A 121 -3.62 13.68 7.21
N GLU A 122 -4.01 13.50 8.46
CA GLU A 122 -5.35 13.84 8.94
C GLU A 122 -5.57 15.35 8.97
N THR A 123 -4.59 16.13 9.44
CA THR A 123 -4.65 17.60 9.43
C THR A 123 -4.71 18.13 8.01
N ASN A 124 -3.88 17.61 7.09
CA ASN A 124 -3.90 18.01 5.68
C ASN A 124 -5.25 17.68 5.01
N ARG A 125 -5.83 16.52 5.31
CA ARG A 125 -7.17 16.16 4.84
C ARG A 125 -8.23 17.13 5.36
N ASN A 126 -8.19 17.44 6.65
CA ASN A 126 -9.16 18.35 7.28
C ASN A 126 -9.02 19.78 6.73
N LEU A 127 -7.80 20.27 6.53
CA LEU A 127 -7.53 21.57 5.92
C LEU A 127 -8.13 21.64 4.50
N TYR A 128 -7.91 20.61 3.68
CA TYR A 128 -8.48 20.53 2.33
C TYR A 128 -10.01 20.54 2.35
N LEU A 129 -10.63 19.79 3.25
CA LEU A 129 -12.09 19.75 3.39
C LEU A 129 -12.67 21.10 3.83
N GLN A 130 -12.00 21.77 4.78
CA GLN A 130 -12.39 23.09 5.25
C GLN A 130 -12.33 24.13 4.13
N GLU A 131 -11.26 24.13 3.35
CA GLU A 131 -11.10 25.06 2.22
C GLU A 131 -12.12 24.78 1.11
N ASN A 132 -12.40 23.50 0.81
CA ASN A 132 -13.44 23.13 -0.15
C ASN A 132 -14.82 23.62 0.30
N LEU A 133 -15.11 23.52 1.60
CA LEU A 133 -16.37 24.01 2.16
C LEU A 133 -16.45 25.54 2.06
N ARG A 134 -15.35 26.25 2.39
CA ARG A 134 -15.24 27.71 2.27
C ARG A 134 -15.53 28.19 0.85
N LEU A 135 -14.92 27.54 -0.14
CA LEU A 135 -15.14 27.88 -1.56
C LEU A 135 -16.58 27.62 -2.00
N LYS A 136 -17.20 26.53 -1.53
CA LYS A 136 -18.61 26.25 -1.82
C LYS A 136 -19.53 27.31 -1.21
N THR A 137 -19.30 27.69 0.04
CA THR A 137 -20.10 28.72 0.72
C THR A 137 -19.95 30.07 0.02
N GLU A 138 -18.72 30.44 -0.36
CA GLU A 138 -18.45 31.69 -1.07
C GLU A 138 -19.13 31.72 -2.45
N LYS A 139 -19.11 30.61 -3.18
CA LYS A 139 -19.79 30.49 -4.47
C LYS A 139 -21.31 30.63 -4.34
N VAL A 140 -21.91 30.04 -3.30
CA VAL A 140 -23.34 30.18 -3.03
C VAL A 140 -23.68 31.64 -2.70
N GLU A 141 -22.87 32.30 -1.89
CA GLU A 141 -23.07 33.70 -1.51
C GLU A 141 -22.99 34.64 -2.71
N ILE A 142 -22.00 34.44 -3.60
CA ILE A 142 -21.88 35.19 -4.85
C ILE A 142 -23.12 34.97 -5.73
N SER A 143 -23.59 33.73 -5.84
CA SER A 143 -24.78 33.39 -6.65
C SER A 143 -26.03 34.07 -6.10
N LYS A 144 -26.18 34.11 -4.78
CA LYS A 144 -27.29 34.79 -4.10
C LYS A 144 -27.28 36.30 -4.35
N LYS A 145 -26.12 36.95 -4.21
CA LYS A 145 -25.97 38.39 -4.51
C LYS A 145 -26.27 38.71 -5.97
N LYS A 146 -25.86 37.83 -6.89
CA LYS A 146 -26.15 37.98 -8.31
C LYS A 146 -27.65 37.93 -8.58
N LEU A 147 -28.34 36.97 -7.96
CA LEU A 147 -29.79 36.84 -8.07
C LEU A 147 -30.51 38.09 -7.52
N GLU A 148 -30.10 38.58 -6.35
CA GLU A 148 -30.68 39.79 -5.75
C GLU A 148 -30.51 41.04 -6.64
N LEU A 149 -29.34 41.18 -7.29
CA LEU A 149 -29.12 42.27 -8.25
C LEU A 149 -30.02 42.15 -9.48
N GLU A 150 -30.30 40.92 -9.94
CA GLU A 150 -31.18 40.66 -11.07
C GLU A 150 -32.64 40.96 -10.73
N GLU A 151 -33.09 40.57 -9.53
CA GLU A 151 -34.41 40.92 -9.00
C GLU A 151 -34.60 42.44 -8.91
N ARG A 152 -33.60 43.17 -8.39
CA ARG A 152 -33.65 44.64 -8.34
C ARG A 152 -33.71 45.28 -9.73
N LYS A 153 -32.99 44.74 -10.71
CA LYS A 153 -33.06 45.22 -12.10
C LYS A 153 -34.45 45.03 -12.68
N LEU A 154 -35.05 43.86 -12.45
CA LEU A 154 -36.42 43.58 -12.90
C LEU A 154 -37.43 44.53 -12.25
N GLN A 155 -37.28 44.83 -10.96
CA GLN A 155 -38.15 45.79 -10.27
C GLN A 155 -38.10 47.18 -10.91
N VAL A 156 -36.90 47.71 -11.15
CA VAL A 156 -36.73 49.02 -11.80
C VAL A 156 -37.35 49.04 -13.21
N LEU A 157 -37.23 47.95 -13.96
CA LEU A 157 -37.84 47.85 -15.29
C LEU A 157 -39.37 47.84 -15.22
N GLU A 158 -39.97 47.14 -14.25
CA GLU A 158 -41.41 47.14 -14.07
C GLU A 158 -41.92 48.52 -13.63
N ASP A 159 -41.20 49.19 -12.72
CA ASP A 159 -41.53 50.56 -12.29
C ASP A 159 -41.48 51.54 -13.48
N LEU A 160 -40.44 51.46 -14.31
CA LEU A 160 -40.31 52.28 -15.54
C LEU A 160 -41.45 52.03 -16.53
N LYS A 161 -41.81 50.76 -16.75
CA LYS A 161 -42.92 50.37 -17.61
C LYS A 161 -44.25 50.92 -17.09
N ASN A 162 -44.48 50.90 -15.78
CA ASN A 162 -45.68 51.46 -15.17
C ASN A 162 -45.74 52.98 -15.36
N ILE A 163 -44.63 53.71 -15.14
CA ILE A 163 -44.55 55.15 -15.37
C ILE A 163 -44.84 55.52 -16.84
N LEU A 164 -44.29 54.75 -17.79
CA LEU A 164 -44.56 54.97 -19.22
C LEU A 164 -46.04 54.76 -19.55
N LYS A 165 -46.64 53.69 -19.01
CA LYS A 165 -48.06 53.39 -19.20
C LYS A 165 -48.98 54.49 -18.64
N GLU A 166 -48.62 55.09 -17.51
CA GLU A 166 -49.34 56.24 -16.95
C GLU A 166 -49.19 57.52 -17.77
N LYS A 167 -48.06 57.69 -18.47
CA LYS A 167 -47.78 58.86 -19.30
C LYS A 167 -48.46 58.81 -20.68
N ASP A 168 -48.77 57.61 -21.16
CA ASP A 168 -49.48 57.37 -22.42
C ASP A 168 -51.02 57.35 -22.25
N MET A 169 -51.54 57.46 -21.02
CA MET A 169 -52.97 57.65 -20.70
C MET A 169 -53.30 59.11 -20.40
#